data_AF-A0A318D7Y7-F1
#
_entry.id   AF-A0A318D7Y7-F1
#
_cell.length_a   1.000
_cell.length_b   1.000
_cell.length_c   1.000
_cell.angle_alpha   90.00
_cell.angle_beta   90.00
_cell.angle_gamma   90.00
#
_symmetry.space_group_name_H-M   'P 1'
#
loop_
_entity.id
_entity.type
_entity.pdbx_description
1 polymer ?
#
loop_
_entity_poly.entity_id
_entity_poly.type
_entity_poly.pdbx_seq_one_letter_code
_entity_poly.pdbx_strand_id
1 'polypeptide(L)'
;MEKGHRTSRTSTYRKMFAEKPVRVTTSRRNYTVRGNPQSLITSIPSRMSYSMPIRAQTTRLTRSSVPVVASGSNLNFALVDAMNTEFKVNRSNEKAEMIELNDRLAGFLDKVRALEQQNKVLLAELEQLKGKRPSRLGDLYEQELRDLRLQVDQIGNEKSRIEVERDNLADDLQKLREKFQDEIIQREDAENNLAAFRQDVDDACLARLDLERKVEALQEEIMFLKKLHEEEIQELQAQIRDSHVKVEMDVVRPDLTAALQEVRSQFDKLAAKNIYETEEWYKSKLADVNDAASRNNDALRMAKQENNDYRRQVQTLTCEIDALKGTNESLDRQMREMEERYNVELSNAQDTISQLEDDISNLKDEMAHHLQEYQELLTVKLALDVEIATYRNLLEGEENRISMPVPSFGSLSLADAMYEQQPFESRTSKKKIVIKTVETSGGDVISETTQKIED
;
A
#
# COMPACT_ATOMS: atom_id res chain seq x y z
N MET A 1 -51.95 6.20 57.92
CA MET A 1 -51.94 7.39 57.03
C MET A 1 -51.10 8.40 57.79
N GLU A 2 -49.94 8.89 57.35
CA GLU A 2 -49.52 9.36 56.03
C GLU A 2 -47.98 9.33 55.94
N LYS A 3 -47.48 9.33 54.70
CA LYS A 3 -46.15 8.90 54.24
C LYS A 3 -45.05 9.94 54.51
N GLY A 4 -43.77 9.51 54.58
CA GLY A 4 -42.66 10.47 54.62
C GLY A 4 -41.22 9.94 54.74
N HIS A 5 -40.80 9.06 53.83
CA HIS A 5 -39.44 8.91 53.29
C HIS A 5 -38.19 8.95 54.21
N ARG A 6 -37.64 7.76 54.45
CA ARG A 6 -36.23 7.55 54.84
C ARG A 6 -35.33 7.79 53.62
N THR A 7 -34.44 8.77 53.66
CA THR A 7 -33.36 8.92 52.68
C THR A 7 -32.13 8.15 53.15
N SER A 8 -31.97 6.94 52.63
CA SER A 8 -30.71 6.20 52.68
C SER A 8 -29.69 6.89 51.79
N ARG A 9 -28.61 7.44 52.36
CA ARG A 9 -27.44 7.90 51.58
C ARG A 9 -26.72 6.66 51.06
N THR A 10 -26.99 6.26 49.83
CA THR A 10 -26.18 5.27 49.11
C THR A 10 -24.94 5.95 48.53
N SER A 11 -23.78 5.44 48.96
CA SER A 11 -22.45 5.83 48.52
C SER A 11 -22.26 5.68 47.00
N THR A 12 -21.83 6.75 46.34
CA THR A 12 -21.42 6.83 44.93
C THR A 12 -20.01 6.26 44.69
N TYR A 13 -19.67 5.13 45.32
CA TYR A 13 -18.37 4.45 45.09
C TYR A 13 -18.48 3.11 44.36
N ARG A 14 -19.70 2.66 44.03
CA ARG A 14 -19.93 1.36 43.37
C ARG A 14 -20.08 1.43 41.84
N LYS A 15 -19.58 2.49 41.20
CA LYS A 15 -19.77 2.72 39.75
C LYS A 15 -18.49 2.80 38.93
N MET A 16 -17.35 2.31 39.45
CA MET A 16 -16.08 2.27 38.71
C MET A 16 -15.50 0.86 38.51
N PHE A 17 -16.10 -0.18 39.10
CA PHE A 17 -15.61 -1.55 38.92
C PHE A 17 -16.78 -2.51 38.71
N ALA A 18 -17.26 -2.55 37.47
CA ALA A 18 -17.99 -3.69 36.94
C ALA A 18 -17.23 -4.13 35.69
N GLU A 19 -16.45 -5.20 35.85
CA GLU A 19 -15.80 -5.92 34.77
C GLU A 19 -16.82 -6.25 33.68
N LYS A 20 -16.57 -5.78 32.46
CA LYS A 20 -17.33 -6.22 31.29
C LYS A 20 -16.80 -7.61 30.89
N PRO A 21 -17.66 -8.60 30.65
CA PRO A 21 -17.21 -9.90 30.20
C PRO A 21 -16.54 -9.77 28.82
N VAL A 22 -15.32 -10.29 28.72
CA VAL A 22 -14.58 -10.46 27.47
C VAL A 22 -15.40 -11.38 26.56
N ARG A 23 -16.04 -10.80 25.54
CA ARG A 23 -16.59 -11.56 24.41
C ARG A 23 -15.41 -11.96 23.53
N VAL A 24 -14.99 -13.21 23.63
CA VAL A 24 -14.13 -13.86 22.65
C VAL A 24 -14.93 -14.00 21.36
N THR A 25 -14.73 -13.08 20.41
CA THR A 25 -15.15 -13.28 19.03
C THR A 25 -14.15 -14.21 18.36
N THR A 26 -14.46 -15.50 18.35
CA THR A 26 -13.82 -16.46 17.44
C THR A 26 -14.20 -16.09 16.01
N SER A 27 -13.34 -15.33 15.35
CA SER A 27 -13.39 -15.16 13.90
C SER A 27 -12.98 -16.48 13.26
N ARG A 28 -13.96 -17.33 12.94
CA ARG A 28 -13.77 -18.46 12.03
C ARG A 28 -13.47 -17.89 10.65
N ARG A 29 -12.18 -17.87 10.28
CA ARG A 29 -11.76 -17.79 8.87
C ARG A 29 -12.20 -19.07 8.19
N ASN A 30 -13.25 -18.97 7.39
CA ASN A 30 -13.60 -19.99 6.42
C ASN A 30 -12.52 -19.97 5.32
N TYR A 31 -11.80 -21.07 5.17
CA TYR A 31 -11.00 -21.32 3.97
C TYR A 31 -11.96 -21.59 2.81
N THR A 32 -12.19 -20.58 1.96
CA THR A 32 -12.72 -20.82 0.61
C THR A 32 -11.54 -21.15 -0.30
N VAL A 33 -11.36 -22.45 -0.54
CA VAL A 33 -10.53 -22.96 -1.64
C VAL A 33 -11.12 -22.42 -2.95
N ARG A 34 -10.45 -21.44 -3.54
CA ARG A 34 -10.78 -20.94 -4.88
C ARG A 34 -10.20 -21.93 -5.87
N GLY A 35 -11.04 -22.85 -6.35
CA GLY A 35 -10.70 -23.76 -7.44
C GLY A 35 -10.39 -22.99 -8.73
N ASN A 36 -9.32 -23.41 -9.40
CA ASN A 36 -8.95 -23.02 -10.76
C ASN A 36 -10.16 -23.00 -11.72
N PRO A 37 -10.29 -21.99 -12.61
CA PRO A 37 -10.95 -22.22 -13.87
C PRO A 37 -9.96 -22.92 -14.80
N GLN A 38 -10.26 -24.18 -15.14
CA GLN A 38 -9.63 -24.84 -16.29
C GLN A 38 -9.91 -24.02 -17.56
N SER A 39 -8.85 -23.78 -18.32
CA SER A 39 -8.87 -23.29 -19.69
C SER A 39 -9.66 -24.24 -20.59
N LEU A 40 -10.81 -23.79 -21.09
CA LEU A 40 -11.50 -24.44 -22.20
C LEU A 40 -10.81 -24.06 -23.51
N ILE A 41 -9.89 -24.92 -23.95
CA ILE A 41 -9.35 -24.90 -25.31
C ILE A 41 -10.50 -25.22 -26.26
N THR A 42 -10.94 -24.23 -27.02
CA THR A 42 -11.88 -24.43 -28.12
C THR A 42 -11.08 -24.83 -29.35
N SER A 43 -11.05 -26.13 -29.65
CA SER A 43 -10.45 -26.68 -30.86
C SER A 43 -11.26 -26.27 -32.09
N ILE A 44 -10.66 -25.47 -32.97
CA ILE A 44 -11.17 -25.16 -34.31
C ILE A 44 -10.92 -26.39 -35.21
N PRO A 45 -11.92 -26.99 -35.88
CA PRO A 45 -11.66 -28.02 -36.86
C PRO A 45 -11.08 -27.41 -38.14
N SER A 46 -9.86 -27.84 -38.48
CA SER A 46 -9.18 -27.54 -39.73
C SER A 46 -10.01 -27.98 -40.94
N ARG A 47 -10.30 -27.03 -41.83
CA ARG A 47 -11.01 -27.28 -43.09
C ARG A 47 -10.03 -27.94 -44.06
N MET A 48 -10.20 -29.25 -44.25
CA MET A 48 -9.46 -30.02 -45.26
C MET A 48 -9.72 -29.46 -46.66
N SER A 49 -8.66 -29.04 -47.33
CA SER A 49 -8.67 -28.62 -48.73
C SER A 49 -8.36 -29.84 -49.61
N TYR A 50 -9.38 -30.32 -50.33
CA TYR A 50 -9.19 -31.35 -51.34
C TYR A 50 -8.69 -30.68 -52.63
N SER A 51 -7.39 -30.76 -52.90
CA SER A 51 -6.84 -30.48 -54.23
C SER A 51 -6.86 -31.78 -55.04
N MET A 52 -7.72 -31.86 -56.06
CA MET A 52 -7.64 -32.90 -57.09
C MET A 52 -6.77 -32.40 -58.24
N PRO A 53 -5.81 -33.18 -58.74
CA PRO A 53 -4.95 -32.78 -59.85
C PRO A 53 -5.69 -32.98 -61.17
N ILE A 54 -5.73 -31.94 -62.02
CA ILE A 54 -6.19 -32.07 -63.40
C ILE A 54 -5.05 -32.67 -64.22
N ARG A 55 -5.18 -33.96 -64.52
CA ARG A 55 -4.35 -34.69 -65.48
C ARG A 55 -4.67 -34.17 -66.89
N ALA A 56 -3.83 -33.29 -67.43
CA ALA A 56 -3.87 -32.92 -68.84
C ALA A 56 -3.43 -34.12 -69.70
N GLN A 57 -4.36 -34.73 -70.43
CA GLN A 57 -4.02 -35.64 -71.52
C GLN A 57 -3.81 -34.80 -72.78
N THR A 58 -2.56 -34.69 -73.22
CA THR A 58 -2.18 -34.15 -74.51
C THR A 58 -2.42 -35.20 -75.59
N THR A 59 -3.47 -35.02 -76.39
CA THR A 59 -3.65 -35.78 -77.64
C THR A 59 -2.91 -35.05 -78.76
N ARG A 60 -1.78 -35.60 -79.18
CA ARG A 60 -1.06 -35.23 -80.40
C ARG A 60 -1.95 -35.49 -81.61
N LEU A 61 -2.25 -34.46 -82.39
CA LEU A 61 -2.79 -34.60 -83.75
C LEU A 61 -1.63 -34.95 -84.69
N THR A 62 -1.57 -36.20 -85.13
CA THR A 62 -0.70 -36.62 -86.23
C THR A 62 -1.31 -36.22 -87.56
N ARG A 63 -0.53 -35.46 -88.32
CA ARG A 63 -0.79 -34.97 -89.68
C ARG A 63 -0.84 -36.14 -90.68
N SER A 64 -1.61 -35.91 -91.73
CA SER A 64 -2.02 -36.80 -92.83
C SER A 64 -0.93 -37.57 -93.57
N SER A 65 -1.33 -38.66 -94.23
CA SER A 65 -0.77 -39.02 -95.53
C SER A 65 -1.88 -39.54 -96.47
N VAL A 66 -1.97 -38.91 -97.63
CA VAL A 66 -2.78 -39.31 -98.79
C VAL A 66 -1.86 -40.14 -99.69
N PRO A 67 -2.24 -41.33 -100.19
CA PRO A 67 -1.48 -41.95 -101.25
C PRO A 67 -1.84 -41.30 -102.59
N VAL A 68 -0.78 -40.91 -103.30
CA VAL A 68 -0.75 -40.39 -104.66
C VAL A 68 -1.39 -41.39 -105.63
N VAL A 69 -2.33 -40.91 -106.43
CA VAL A 69 -2.89 -41.64 -107.59
C VAL A 69 -1.86 -41.64 -108.72
N ALA A 70 -1.41 -42.84 -109.11
CA ALA A 70 -0.68 -43.05 -110.35
C ALA A 70 -1.62 -43.66 -111.41
N SER A 71 -1.56 -43.07 -112.60
CA SER A 71 -2.34 -43.34 -113.81
C SER A 71 -2.67 -44.81 -114.10
N GLY A 72 -3.96 -45.06 -114.34
CA GLY A 72 -4.47 -46.25 -114.99
C GLY A 72 -5.93 -46.03 -115.37
N SER A 73 -6.15 -45.68 -116.62
CA SER A 73 -7.44 -45.43 -117.28
C SER A 73 -8.54 -46.44 -116.90
N ASN A 74 -9.57 -45.96 -116.18
CA ASN A 74 -10.99 -46.35 -116.26
C ASN A 74 -11.81 -45.39 -115.36
N LEU A 75 -12.57 -44.47 -115.96
CA LEU A 75 -13.46 -43.56 -115.21
C LEU A 75 -14.69 -44.33 -114.70
N ASN A 76 -14.61 -44.84 -113.47
CA ASN A 76 -15.75 -45.42 -112.77
C ASN A 76 -16.65 -44.33 -112.18
N PHE A 77 -17.66 -43.91 -112.96
CA PHE A 77 -18.65 -42.88 -112.57
C PHE A 77 -19.40 -43.22 -111.27
N ALA A 78 -19.57 -44.50 -110.95
CA ALA A 78 -20.17 -44.97 -109.70
C ALA A 78 -19.33 -44.69 -108.45
N LEU A 79 -17.99 -44.64 -108.57
CA LEU A 79 -17.10 -44.35 -107.44
C LEU A 79 -17.08 -42.86 -107.11
N VAL A 80 -17.16 -41.99 -108.13
CA VAL A 80 -17.22 -40.53 -107.96
C VAL A 80 -18.57 -40.10 -107.36
N ASP A 81 -19.67 -40.75 -107.75
CA ASP A 81 -21.00 -40.47 -107.18
C ASP A 81 -21.12 -40.97 -105.73
N ALA A 82 -20.52 -42.13 -105.41
CA ALA A 82 -20.38 -42.61 -104.03
C ALA A 82 -19.52 -41.67 -103.17
N MET A 83 -18.42 -41.13 -103.69
CA MET A 83 -17.61 -40.14 -102.98
C MET A 83 -18.36 -38.80 -102.80
N ASN A 84 -19.20 -38.39 -103.75
CA ASN A 84 -19.99 -37.16 -103.66
C ASN A 84 -21.16 -37.30 -102.67
N THR A 85 -21.79 -38.48 -102.58
CA THR A 85 -22.80 -38.77 -101.55
C THR A 85 -22.17 -38.82 -100.17
N GLU A 86 -21.00 -39.46 -100.01
CA GLU A 86 -20.24 -39.42 -98.76
C GLU A 86 -19.83 -37.99 -98.38
N PHE A 87 -19.39 -37.16 -99.33
CA PHE A 87 -19.04 -35.77 -99.05
C PHE A 87 -20.24 -34.92 -98.61
N LYS A 88 -21.42 -35.15 -99.20
CA LYS A 88 -22.67 -34.49 -98.77
C LYS A 88 -23.11 -34.95 -97.38
N VAL A 89 -22.97 -36.23 -97.07
CA VAL A 89 -23.26 -36.80 -95.74
C VAL A 89 -22.29 -36.24 -94.70
N ASN A 90 -20.99 -36.17 -95.01
CA ASN A 90 -19.99 -35.59 -94.11
C ASN A 90 -20.25 -34.10 -93.89
N ARG A 91 -20.57 -33.33 -94.92
CA ARG A 91 -20.92 -31.90 -94.78
C ARG A 91 -22.22 -31.69 -93.99
N SER A 92 -23.20 -32.59 -94.12
CA SER A 92 -24.40 -32.54 -93.29
C SER A 92 -24.14 -32.92 -91.83
N ASN A 93 -23.23 -33.87 -91.59
CA ASN A 93 -22.81 -34.26 -90.25
C ASN A 93 -22.01 -33.14 -89.58
N GLU A 94 -21.01 -32.55 -90.27
CA GLU A 94 -20.28 -31.37 -89.79
C GLU A 94 -21.22 -30.19 -89.50
N LYS A 95 -22.23 -29.97 -90.35
CA LYS A 95 -23.25 -28.94 -90.10
C LYS A 95 -24.08 -29.25 -88.86
N ALA A 96 -24.47 -30.51 -88.64
CA ALA A 96 -25.20 -30.92 -87.45
C ALA A 96 -24.35 -30.79 -86.18
N GLU A 97 -23.07 -31.18 -86.23
CA GLU A 97 -22.11 -30.99 -85.14
C GLU A 97 -21.88 -29.51 -84.84
N MET A 98 -21.79 -28.65 -85.86
CA MET A 98 -21.69 -27.20 -85.67
C MET A 98 -22.95 -26.59 -85.08
N ILE A 99 -24.13 -27.13 -85.38
CA ILE A 99 -25.39 -26.71 -84.74
C ILE A 99 -25.39 -27.14 -83.27
N GLU A 100 -25.05 -28.39 -82.97
CA GLU A 100 -24.97 -28.89 -81.58
C GLU A 100 -23.95 -28.10 -80.74
N LEU A 101 -22.79 -27.78 -81.33
CA LEU A 101 -21.76 -26.97 -80.69
C LEU A 101 -22.25 -25.55 -80.43
N ASN A 102 -22.95 -24.95 -81.40
CA ASN A 102 -23.55 -23.62 -81.25
C ASN A 102 -24.68 -23.60 -80.21
N ASP A 103 -25.52 -24.64 -80.16
CA ASP A 103 -26.56 -24.77 -79.14
C ASP A 103 -25.93 -24.91 -77.74
N ARG A 104 -24.82 -25.64 -77.63
CA ARG A 104 -24.06 -25.74 -76.39
C ARG A 104 -23.39 -24.41 -76.00
N LEU A 105 -22.85 -23.66 -76.96
CA LEU A 105 -22.30 -22.32 -76.75
C LEU A 105 -23.37 -21.32 -76.34
N ALA A 106 -24.56 -21.37 -76.94
CA ALA A 106 -25.71 -20.57 -76.54
C ALA A 106 -26.10 -20.87 -75.08
N GLY A 107 -26.14 -22.15 -74.69
CA GLY A 107 -26.36 -22.55 -73.30
C GLY A 107 -25.28 -22.05 -72.34
N PHE A 108 -24.01 -22.02 -72.75
CA PHE A 108 -22.93 -21.42 -71.95
C PHE A 108 -23.07 -19.91 -71.82
N LEU A 109 -23.42 -19.20 -72.91
CA LEU A 109 -23.66 -17.76 -72.91
C LEU A 109 -24.84 -17.38 -71.99
N ASP A 110 -25.92 -18.15 -72.02
CA ASP A 110 -27.07 -17.94 -71.13
C ASP A 110 -26.68 -18.18 -69.66
N LYS A 111 -25.85 -19.19 -69.40
CA LYS A 111 -25.33 -19.44 -68.05
C LYS A 111 -24.39 -18.34 -67.56
N VAL A 112 -23.52 -17.81 -68.43
CA VAL A 112 -22.66 -16.66 -68.10
C VAL A 112 -23.52 -15.44 -67.80
N ARG A 113 -24.53 -15.13 -68.62
CA ARG A 113 -25.46 -14.02 -68.35
C ARG A 113 -26.21 -14.19 -67.04
N ALA A 114 -26.69 -15.40 -66.73
CA ALA A 114 -27.35 -15.68 -65.46
C ALA A 114 -26.41 -15.46 -64.26
N LEU A 115 -25.16 -15.91 -64.37
CA LEU A 115 -24.14 -15.72 -63.34
C LEU A 115 -23.71 -14.26 -63.20
N GLU A 116 -23.58 -13.51 -64.29
CA GLU A 116 -23.30 -12.08 -64.27
C GLU A 116 -24.44 -11.30 -63.61
N GLN A 117 -25.69 -11.62 -63.96
CA GLN A 117 -26.86 -11.02 -63.33
C GLN A 117 -26.90 -11.32 -61.83
N GLN A 118 -26.60 -12.56 -61.43
CA GLN A 118 -26.54 -12.96 -60.02
C GLN A 118 -25.41 -12.25 -59.28
N ASN A 119 -24.22 -12.14 -59.87
CA ASN A 119 -23.11 -11.37 -59.30
C ASN A 119 -23.46 -9.90 -59.14
N LYS A 120 -24.18 -9.32 -60.10
CA LYS A 120 -24.62 -7.91 -60.01
C LYS A 120 -25.60 -7.69 -58.85
N VAL A 121 -26.51 -8.64 -58.61
CA VAL A 121 -27.41 -8.61 -57.45
C VAL A 121 -26.64 -8.77 -56.14
N LEU A 122 -25.72 -9.74 -56.07
CA LEU A 122 -24.89 -9.96 -54.88
C LEU A 122 -24.01 -8.76 -54.54
N LEU A 123 -23.44 -8.09 -55.55
CA LEU A 123 -22.67 -6.86 -55.35
C LEU A 123 -23.54 -5.72 -54.81
N ALA A 124 -24.76 -5.57 -55.32
CA ALA A 124 -25.71 -4.57 -54.82
C ALA A 124 -26.14 -4.86 -53.37
N GLU A 125 -26.38 -6.13 -53.03
CA GLU A 125 -26.71 -6.55 -51.67
C GLU A 125 -25.54 -6.33 -50.71
N LEU A 126 -24.32 -6.62 -51.16
CA LEU A 126 -23.09 -6.39 -50.39
C LEU A 126 -22.86 -4.91 -50.14
N GLU A 127 -23.08 -4.04 -51.12
CA GLU A 127 -22.99 -2.59 -50.96
C GLU A 127 -24.07 -2.07 -50.00
N GLN A 128 -25.30 -2.60 -50.08
CA GLN A 128 -26.38 -2.26 -49.15
C GLN A 128 -26.09 -2.70 -47.71
N LEU A 129 -25.46 -3.86 -47.52
CA LEU A 129 -25.05 -4.35 -46.20
C LEU A 129 -23.83 -3.58 -45.66
N LYS A 130 -22.88 -3.19 -46.52
CA LYS A 130 -21.77 -2.31 -46.13
C LYS A 130 -22.22 -0.90 -45.76
N GLY A 131 -23.26 -0.37 -46.43
CA GLY A 131 -23.89 0.91 -46.08
C GLY A 131 -24.63 0.86 -44.73
N LYS A 132 -25.11 -0.32 -44.32
CA LYS A 132 -25.67 -0.58 -42.99
C LYS A 132 -24.56 -0.99 -42.00
N ARG A 133 -23.55 -0.14 -41.81
CA ARG A 133 -22.58 -0.35 -40.72
C ARG A 133 -23.31 -0.34 -39.36
N PRO A 134 -22.96 -1.23 -38.42
CA PRO A 134 -23.42 -1.15 -37.02
C PRO A 134 -22.64 -0.06 -36.26
N SER A 135 -22.53 1.17 -36.80
CA SER A 135 -21.71 2.24 -36.20
C SER A 135 -22.36 2.79 -34.94
N ARG A 136 -23.67 3.06 -34.97
CA ARG A 136 -24.36 3.75 -33.88
C ARG A 136 -24.27 3.05 -32.53
N LEU A 137 -24.25 1.71 -32.51
CA LEU A 137 -24.16 0.96 -31.25
C LEU A 137 -22.72 0.94 -30.71
N GLY A 138 -21.72 0.79 -31.60
CA GLY A 138 -20.31 0.89 -31.23
C GLY A 138 -19.96 2.28 -30.71
N ASP A 139 -20.41 3.33 -31.39
CA ASP A 139 -20.17 4.73 -31.02
C ASP A 139 -20.77 5.06 -29.63
N LEU A 140 -21.94 4.49 -29.31
CA LEU A 140 -22.57 4.62 -27.98
C LEU A 140 -21.74 3.91 -26.89
N TYR A 141 -21.30 2.68 -27.13
CA TYR A 141 -20.45 1.97 -26.16
C TYR A 141 -19.08 2.62 -25.99
N GLU A 142 -18.51 3.18 -27.05
CA GLU A 142 -17.26 3.95 -26.96
C GLU A 142 -17.44 5.25 -26.17
N GLN A 143 -18.60 5.91 -26.30
CA GLN A 143 -18.93 7.08 -25.50
C GLN A 143 -19.08 6.70 -24.01
N GLU A 144 -19.86 5.67 -23.70
CA GLU A 144 -20.02 5.17 -22.32
C GLU A 144 -18.67 4.75 -21.72
N LEU A 145 -17.79 4.11 -22.50
CA LEU A 145 -16.45 3.74 -22.05
C LEU A 145 -15.58 4.97 -21.74
N ARG A 146 -15.68 6.03 -22.54
CA ARG A 146 -14.98 7.30 -22.27
C ARG A 146 -15.51 7.96 -21.00
N ASP A 147 -16.83 8.01 -20.83
CA ASP A 147 -17.47 8.61 -19.67
C ASP A 147 -17.12 7.84 -18.38
N LEU A 148 -17.10 6.50 -18.43
CA LEU A 148 -16.64 5.66 -17.32
C LEU A 148 -15.17 5.89 -16.99
N ARG A 149 -14.29 6.04 -17.99
CA ARG A 149 -12.87 6.37 -17.75
C ARG A 149 -12.70 7.72 -17.08
N LEU A 150 -13.41 8.75 -17.56
CA LEU A 150 -13.41 10.07 -16.93
C LEU A 150 -13.90 10.03 -15.48
N GLN A 151 -14.93 9.23 -15.18
CA GLN A 151 -15.39 9.04 -13.81
C GLN A 151 -14.36 8.33 -12.93
N VAL A 152 -13.66 7.32 -13.46
CA VAL A 152 -12.57 6.65 -12.74
C VAL A 152 -11.43 7.61 -12.43
N ASP A 153 -11.02 8.43 -13.41
CA ASP A 153 -9.97 9.44 -13.22
C ASP A 153 -10.41 10.51 -12.20
N GLN A 154 -11.66 10.96 -12.27
CA GLN A 154 -12.21 11.93 -11.32
C GLN A 154 -12.22 11.37 -9.89
N ILE A 155 -12.76 10.15 -9.69
CA ILE A 155 -12.79 9.48 -8.39
C ILE A 155 -11.36 9.20 -7.91
N GLY A 156 -10.45 8.84 -8.81
CA GLY A 156 -9.03 8.66 -8.50
C GLY A 156 -8.39 9.93 -7.94
N ASN A 157 -8.60 11.07 -8.60
CA ASN A 157 -8.10 12.37 -8.16
C ASN A 157 -8.73 12.81 -6.82
N GLU A 158 -10.04 12.64 -6.66
CA GLU A 158 -10.74 12.94 -5.40
C GLU A 158 -10.24 12.05 -4.25
N LYS A 159 -10.02 10.75 -4.52
CA LYS A 159 -9.42 9.82 -3.55
C LYS A 159 -8.03 10.28 -3.15
N SER A 160 -7.14 10.57 -4.10
CA SER A 160 -5.79 11.05 -3.80
C SER A 160 -5.80 12.36 -3.00
N ARG A 161 -6.73 13.28 -3.29
CA ARG A 161 -6.90 14.50 -2.51
C ARG A 161 -7.30 14.21 -1.06
N ILE A 162 -8.29 13.34 -0.86
CA ILE A 162 -8.75 12.94 0.48
C ILE A 162 -7.65 12.19 1.25
N GLU A 163 -6.85 11.37 0.58
CA GLU A 163 -5.72 10.67 1.20
C GLU A 163 -4.67 11.66 1.73
N VAL A 164 -4.33 12.69 0.95
CA VAL A 164 -3.43 13.77 1.41
C VAL A 164 -4.03 14.56 2.57
N GLU A 165 -5.32 14.92 2.50
CA GLU A 165 -6.02 15.60 3.61
C GLU A 165 -6.02 14.75 4.88
N ARG A 166 -6.25 13.42 4.75
CA ARG A 166 -6.18 12.47 5.87
C ARG A 166 -4.78 12.43 6.48
N ASP A 167 -3.75 12.36 5.66
CA ASP A 167 -2.36 12.25 6.13
C ASP A 167 -1.93 13.55 6.84
N ASN A 168 -2.29 14.72 6.29
CA ASN A 168 -2.09 16.00 6.95
C ASN A 168 -2.80 16.07 8.32
N LEU A 169 -4.06 15.62 8.40
CA LEU A 169 -4.80 15.58 9.66
C LEU A 169 -4.19 14.59 10.66
N ALA A 170 -3.64 13.47 10.18
CA ALA A 170 -2.95 12.50 11.02
C ALA A 170 -1.66 13.10 11.63
N ASP A 171 -0.88 13.81 10.82
CA ASP A 171 0.33 14.52 11.27
C ASP A 171 -0.01 15.61 12.30
N ASP A 172 -1.08 16.39 12.05
CA ASP A 172 -1.51 17.42 12.98
C ASP A 172 -2.03 16.84 14.31
N LEU A 173 -2.74 15.71 14.25
CA LEU A 173 -3.13 14.96 15.45
C LEU A 173 -1.91 14.44 16.22
N GLN A 174 -0.87 13.97 15.52
CA GLN A 174 0.36 13.52 16.16
C GLN A 174 1.08 14.69 16.85
N LYS A 175 1.27 15.81 16.15
CA LYS A 175 1.88 17.03 16.74
C LYS A 175 1.08 17.52 17.95
N LEU A 176 -0.25 17.46 17.90
CA LEU A 176 -1.09 17.87 19.03
C LEU A 176 -0.97 16.91 20.21
N ARG A 177 -0.83 15.60 19.97
CA ARG A 177 -0.57 14.60 21.01
C ARG A 177 0.79 14.82 21.67
N GLU A 178 1.83 15.09 20.89
CA GLU A 178 3.17 15.40 21.41
C GLU A 178 3.13 16.65 22.30
N LYS A 179 2.53 17.74 21.81
CA LYS A 179 2.34 18.96 22.63
C LYS A 179 1.56 18.72 23.90
N PHE A 180 0.51 17.89 23.84
CA PHE A 180 -0.28 17.56 25.02
C PHE A 180 0.52 16.75 26.05
N GLN A 181 1.39 15.83 25.59
CA GLN A 181 2.30 15.11 26.48
C GLN A 181 3.32 16.05 27.11
N ASP A 182 3.90 16.99 26.34
CA ASP A 182 4.81 18.01 26.87
C ASP A 182 4.13 18.90 27.90
N GLU A 183 2.88 19.33 27.66
CA GLU A 183 2.09 20.10 28.62
C GLU A 183 1.80 19.32 29.91
N ILE A 184 1.55 18.01 29.83
CA ILE A 184 1.39 17.16 31.01
C ILE A 184 2.67 17.15 31.84
N ILE A 185 3.83 16.93 31.20
CA ILE A 185 5.13 16.90 31.88
C ILE A 185 5.41 18.26 32.52
N GLN A 186 5.21 19.36 31.80
CA GLN A 186 5.40 20.72 32.34
C GLN A 186 4.46 21.01 33.51
N ARG A 187 3.20 20.54 33.46
CA ARG A 187 2.25 20.68 34.57
C ARG A 187 2.73 19.88 35.79
N GLU A 188 3.18 18.65 35.61
CA GLU A 188 3.70 17.81 36.69
C GLU A 188 4.96 18.42 37.32
N ASP A 189 5.89 18.93 36.51
CA ASP A 189 7.07 19.65 37.00
C ASP A 189 6.69 20.91 37.78
N ALA A 190 5.71 21.68 37.30
CA ALA A 190 5.20 22.86 38.01
C ALA A 190 4.51 22.49 39.33
N GLU A 191 3.74 21.40 39.36
CA GLU A 191 3.10 20.88 40.57
C GLU A 191 4.12 20.39 41.60
N ASN A 192 5.17 19.68 41.15
CA ASN A 192 6.28 19.24 41.99
C ASN A 192 7.05 20.43 42.57
N ASN A 193 7.37 21.44 41.76
CA ASN A 193 8.02 22.66 42.22
C ASN A 193 7.16 23.44 43.23
N LEU A 194 5.85 23.51 43.00
CA LEU A 194 4.92 24.14 43.94
C LEU A 194 4.85 23.39 45.26
N ALA A 195 4.85 22.05 45.23
CA ALA A 195 4.89 21.22 46.43
C ALA A 195 6.20 21.44 47.22
N ALA A 196 7.34 21.53 46.53
CA ALA A 196 8.63 21.84 47.15
C ALA A 196 8.61 23.24 47.80
N PHE A 197 8.12 24.27 47.10
CA PHE A 197 8.02 25.61 47.70
C PHE A 197 7.07 25.67 48.89
N ARG A 198 6.00 24.87 48.92
CA ARG A 198 5.14 24.77 50.11
C ARG A 198 5.90 24.19 51.29
N GLN A 199 6.66 23.12 51.06
CA GLN A 199 7.51 22.54 52.09
C GLN A 199 8.56 23.54 52.59
N ASP A 200 9.22 24.28 51.69
CA ASP A 200 10.19 25.31 52.07
C ASP A 200 9.54 26.42 52.93
N VAL A 201 8.30 26.82 52.61
CA VAL A 201 7.55 27.79 53.40
C VAL A 201 7.19 27.24 54.77
N ASP A 202 6.76 25.98 54.87
CA ASP A 202 6.46 25.32 56.13
C ASP A 202 7.72 25.20 57.00
N ASP A 203 8.85 24.79 56.42
CA ASP A 203 10.15 24.70 57.10
C ASP A 203 10.63 26.08 57.57
N ALA A 204 10.47 27.13 56.76
CA ALA A 204 10.76 28.50 57.15
C ALA A 204 9.83 29.00 58.27
N CYS A 205 8.56 28.62 58.26
CA CYS A 205 7.61 28.95 59.34
C CYS A 205 7.99 28.26 60.65
N LEU A 206 8.41 27.00 60.61
CA LEU A 206 8.90 26.26 61.78
C LEU A 206 10.17 26.91 62.32
N ALA A 207 11.14 27.24 61.47
CA ALA A 207 12.35 27.93 61.87
C ALA A 207 12.05 29.31 62.51
N ARG A 208 11.09 30.05 61.95
CA ARG A 208 10.63 31.33 62.53
C ARG A 208 10.03 31.13 63.92
N LEU A 209 9.12 30.16 64.09
CA LEU A 209 8.50 29.84 65.37
C LEU A 209 9.53 29.43 66.44
N ASP A 210 10.54 28.64 66.06
CA ASP A 210 11.61 28.23 66.97
C ASP A 210 12.49 29.41 67.39
N LEU A 211 12.73 30.36 66.49
CA LEU A 211 13.42 31.61 66.81
C LEU A 211 12.56 32.51 67.71
N GLU A 212 11.26 32.63 67.45
CA GLU A 212 10.31 33.37 68.30
C GLU A 212 10.31 32.82 69.73
N ARG A 213 10.21 31.49 69.90
CA ARG A 213 10.32 30.83 71.22
C ARG A 213 11.64 31.09 71.92
N LYS A 214 12.76 31.08 71.19
CA LYS A 214 14.08 31.41 71.77
C LYS A 214 14.14 32.87 72.23
N VAL A 215 13.55 33.79 71.46
CA VAL A 215 13.46 35.20 71.84
C VAL A 215 12.63 35.36 73.12
N GLU A 216 11.46 34.71 73.19
CA GLU A 216 10.61 34.71 74.39
C GLU A 216 11.35 34.14 75.61
N ALA A 217 12.00 32.97 75.48
CA ALA A 217 12.77 32.36 76.55
C ALA A 217 13.91 33.27 77.05
N LEU A 218 14.65 33.91 76.15
CA LEU A 218 15.70 34.87 76.52
C LEU A 218 15.12 36.14 77.18
N GLN A 219 13.94 36.59 76.77
CA GLN A 219 13.25 37.71 77.43
C GLN A 219 12.82 37.34 78.85
N GLU A 220 12.26 36.15 79.05
CA GLU A 220 11.93 35.63 80.38
C GLU A 220 13.17 35.52 81.27
N GLU A 221 14.30 35.01 80.73
CA GLU A 221 15.57 34.95 81.44
C GLU A 221 16.09 36.34 81.85
N ILE A 222 16.02 37.32 80.94
CA ILE A 222 16.39 38.71 81.25
C ILE A 222 15.48 39.29 82.36
N MET A 223 14.18 39.04 82.30
CA MET A 223 13.24 39.50 83.34
C MET A 223 13.53 38.84 84.69
N PHE A 224 13.82 37.54 84.69
CA PHE A 224 14.21 36.80 85.88
C PHE A 224 15.49 37.37 86.49
N LEU A 225 16.55 37.55 85.71
CA LEU A 225 17.81 38.14 86.18
C LEU A 225 17.64 39.56 86.73
N LYS A 226 16.81 40.39 86.08
CA LYS A 226 16.49 41.73 86.59
C LYS A 226 15.78 41.68 87.93
N LYS A 227 14.80 40.79 88.09
CA LYS A 227 14.06 40.63 89.34
C LYS A 227 14.98 40.10 90.45
N LEU A 228 15.83 39.12 90.14
CA LEU A 228 16.82 38.59 91.07
C LEU A 228 17.79 39.69 91.55
N HIS A 229 18.35 40.47 90.63
CA HIS A 229 19.24 41.58 91.01
C HIS A 229 18.52 42.66 91.85
N GLU A 230 17.25 42.96 91.53
CA GLU A 230 16.47 43.91 92.33
C GLU A 230 16.23 43.39 93.75
N GLU A 231 15.91 42.10 93.91
CA GLU A 231 15.78 41.43 95.20
C GLU A 231 17.11 41.41 95.98
N GLU A 232 18.22 41.07 95.33
CA GLU A 232 19.56 41.11 95.94
C GLU A 232 19.95 42.53 96.38
N ILE A 233 19.65 43.55 95.57
CA ILE A 233 19.90 44.96 95.93
C ILE A 233 19.03 45.34 97.14
N GLN A 234 17.76 44.95 97.15
CA GLN A 234 16.87 45.21 98.29
C GLN A 234 17.34 44.52 99.56
N GLU A 235 17.80 43.27 99.47
CA GLU A 235 18.36 42.52 100.59
C GLU A 235 19.65 43.16 101.10
N LEU A 236 20.58 43.53 100.21
CA LEU A 236 21.80 44.24 100.59
C LEU A 236 21.50 45.61 101.21
N GLN A 237 20.53 46.35 100.68
CA GLN A 237 20.08 47.61 101.28
C GLN A 237 19.44 47.38 102.65
N ALA A 238 18.65 46.32 102.82
CA ALA A 238 18.07 45.94 104.10
C ALA A 238 19.18 45.55 105.09
N GLN A 239 20.16 44.74 104.71
CA GLN A 239 21.32 44.40 105.53
C GLN A 239 22.14 45.64 105.92
N ILE A 240 22.32 46.61 105.03
CA ILE A 240 22.98 47.88 105.34
C ILE A 240 22.14 48.70 106.34
N ARG A 241 20.81 48.75 106.19
CA ARG A 241 19.92 49.44 107.13
C ARG A 241 19.88 48.75 108.50
N ASP A 242 19.79 47.42 108.53
CA ASP A 242 19.83 46.62 109.75
C ASP A 242 21.19 46.70 110.45
N SER A 243 22.29 46.81 109.69
CA SER A 243 23.62 47.10 110.27
C SER A 243 23.69 48.47 110.96
N HIS A 244 22.77 49.40 110.66
CA HIS A 244 22.65 50.73 111.28
C HIS A 244 21.58 50.82 112.38
N VAL A 245 20.92 49.71 112.75
CA VAL A 245 19.92 49.70 113.82
C VAL A 245 20.38 48.71 114.90
N LYS A 246 20.72 49.25 116.08
CA LYS A 246 21.00 48.46 117.29
C LYS A 246 19.87 47.48 117.53
N VAL A 247 20.16 46.19 117.39
CA VAL A 247 19.26 45.09 117.76
C VAL A 247 19.39 44.88 119.27
N GLU A 248 18.55 45.55 120.04
CA GLU A 248 18.24 45.13 121.42
C GLU A 248 17.29 43.93 121.33
N MET A 249 17.86 42.75 121.54
CA MET A 249 17.19 41.47 121.49
C MET A 249 16.53 41.20 122.85
N ASP A 250 15.26 41.60 123.01
CA ASP A 250 14.47 41.24 124.19
C ASP A 250 13.93 39.81 124.02
N VAL A 251 14.70 38.85 124.54
CA VAL A 251 14.41 37.42 124.51
C VAL A 251 13.38 37.10 125.58
N VAL A 252 12.09 37.27 125.27
CA VAL A 252 11.06 36.51 125.97
C VAL A 252 11.19 35.08 125.50
N ARG A 253 11.78 34.24 126.36
CA ARG A 253 12.02 32.80 126.17
C ARG A 253 10.78 32.15 125.50
N PRO A 254 10.81 31.93 124.17
CA PRO A 254 9.82 31.09 123.52
C PRO A 254 10.13 29.67 124.00
N ASP A 255 9.14 28.80 124.05
CA ASP A 255 9.38 27.40 124.36
C ASP A 255 10.27 26.79 123.25
N LEU A 256 11.58 26.85 123.48
CA LEU A 256 12.64 26.44 122.56
C LEU A 256 12.47 24.97 122.19
N THR A 257 11.85 24.19 123.08
CA THR A 257 11.53 22.78 122.84
C THR A 257 10.47 22.63 121.77
N ALA A 258 9.39 23.42 121.83
CA ALA A 258 8.32 23.42 120.82
C ALA A 258 8.80 24.00 119.49
N ALA A 259 9.58 25.08 119.50
CA ALA A 259 10.14 25.65 118.28
C ALA A 259 11.18 24.73 117.62
N LEU A 260 12.06 24.08 118.39
CA LEU A 260 13.00 23.08 117.86
C LEU A 260 12.28 21.81 117.38
N GLN A 261 11.21 21.37 118.05
CA GLN A 261 10.36 20.28 117.55
C GLN A 261 9.65 20.65 116.25
N GLU A 262 9.14 21.88 116.12
CA GLU A 262 8.49 22.34 114.90
C GLU A 262 9.51 22.48 113.76
N VAL A 263 10.68 23.06 114.01
CA VAL A 263 11.77 23.14 113.02
C VAL A 263 12.20 21.73 112.58
N ARG A 264 12.34 20.80 113.52
CA ARG A 264 12.68 19.40 113.18
C ARG A 264 11.59 18.72 112.37
N SER A 265 10.32 18.90 112.76
CA SER A 265 9.14 18.44 112.01
C SER A 265 9.09 19.02 110.60
N GLN A 266 9.43 20.30 110.43
CA GLN A 266 9.52 20.98 109.13
C GLN A 266 10.65 20.40 108.27
N PHE A 267 11.83 20.16 108.87
CA PHE A 267 12.94 19.49 108.16
C PHE A 267 12.60 18.06 107.77
N ASP A 268 11.97 17.28 108.65
CA ASP A 268 11.56 15.92 108.35
C ASP A 268 10.51 15.89 107.22
N LYS A 269 9.54 16.83 107.23
CA LYS A 269 8.56 17.01 106.15
C LYS A 269 9.23 17.45 104.84
N LEU A 270 10.18 18.39 104.89
CA LEU A 270 10.88 18.87 103.71
C LEU A 270 11.77 17.78 103.11
N ALA A 271 12.46 17.00 103.93
CA ALA A 271 13.25 15.85 103.49
C ALA A 271 12.36 14.77 102.87
N ALA A 272 11.23 14.44 103.50
CA ALA A 272 10.27 13.49 102.93
C ALA A 272 9.68 13.99 101.59
N LYS A 273 9.35 15.29 101.51
CA LYS A 273 8.86 15.94 100.29
C LYS A 273 9.92 15.92 99.19
N ASN A 274 11.18 16.22 99.50
CA ASN A 274 12.28 16.20 98.55
C ASN A 274 12.54 14.79 98.00
N ILE A 275 12.52 13.75 98.86
CA ILE A 275 12.65 12.36 98.42
C ILE A 275 11.48 11.97 97.51
N TYR A 276 10.26 12.32 97.87
CA TYR A 276 9.08 12.02 97.05
C TYR A 276 9.14 12.72 95.69
N GLU A 277 9.43 14.03 95.67
CA GLU A 277 9.53 14.82 94.44
C GLU A 277 10.66 14.33 93.54
N THR A 278 11.82 13.95 94.11
CA THR A 278 12.93 13.39 93.33
C THR A 278 12.59 12.02 92.76
N GLU A 279 11.96 11.13 93.53
CA GLU A 279 11.48 9.84 93.02
C GLU A 279 10.45 10.00 91.89
N GLU A 280 9.48 10.90 92.07
CA GLU A 280 8.46 11.17 91.07
C GLU A 280 9.07 11.79 89.80
N TRP A 281 10.04 12.69 89.95
CA TRP A 281 10.81 13.25 88.84
C TRP A 281 11.59 12.17 88.09
N TYR A 282 12.29 11.27 88.79
CA TYR A 282 13.00 10.15 88.15
C TYR A 282 12.04 9.19 87.44
N LYS A 283 10.90 8.86 88.06
CA LYS A 283 9.87 8.01 87.43
C LYS A 283 9.32 8.64 86.16
N SER A 284 8.97 9.93 86.20
CA SER A 284 8.51 10.67 85.01
C SER A 284 9.59 10.69 83.94
N LYS A 285 10.85 10.97 84.31
CA LYS A 285 11.94 11.03 83.33
C LYS A 285 12.22 9.67 82.69
N LEU A 286 12.15 8.59 83.46
CA LEU A 286 12.27 7.22 82.94
C LEU A 286 11.10 6.88 82.00
N ALA A 287 9.87 7.27 82.37
CA ALA A 287 8.70 7.09 81.52
C ALA A 287 8.85 7.83 80.18
N ASP A 288 9.26 9.10 80.22
CA ASP A 288 9.48 9.91 79.00
C ASP A 288 10.54 9.29 78.08
N VAL A 289 11.66 8.82 78.65
CA VAL A 289 12.73 8.18 77.87
C VAL A 289 12.25 6.85 77.29
N ASN A 290 11.50 6.06 78.07
CA ASN A 290 10.93 4.79 77.60
C ASN A 290 9.90 5.02 76.48
N ASP A 291 9.03 6.01 76.63
CA ASP A 291 8.06 6.42 75.61
C ASP A 291 8.74 6.90 74.33
N ALA A 292 9.76 7.74 74.45
CA ALA A 292 10.56 8.19 73.31
C ALA A 292 11.27 7.02 72.62
N ALA A 293 11.82 6.07 73.38
CA ALA A 293 12.42 4.86 72.83
C ALA A 293 11.37 3.98 72.12
N SER A 294 10.17 3.82 72.68
CA SER A 294 9.07 3.09 72.05
C SER A 294 8.66 3.73 70.71
N ARG A 295 8.43 5.05 70.70
CA ARG A 295 8.08 5.79 69.47
C ARG A 295 9.17 5.67 68.40
N ASN A 296 10.45 5.75 68.78
CA ASN A 296 11.55 5.59 67.85
C ASN A 296 11.62 4.15 67.28
N ASN A 297 11.40 3.12 68.11
CA ASN A 297 11.33 1.74 67.64
C ASN A 297 10.16 1.52 66.66
N ASP A 298 9.00 2.10 66.92
CA ASP A 298 7.85 2.04 66.01
C ASP A 298 8.14 2.77 64.70
N ALA A 299 8.73 3.97 64.74
CA ALA A 299 9.15 4.70 63.55
C ALA A 299 10.17 3.90 62.72
N LEU A 300 11.16 3.28 63.37
CA LEU A 300 12.14 2.43 62.71
C LEU A 300 11.48 1.20 62.06
N ARG A 301 10.49 0.59 62.72
CA ARG A 301 9.73 -0.54 62.18
C ARG A 301 8.91 -0.13 60.97
N MET A 302 8.24 1.02 61.01
CA MET A 302 7.49 1.56 59.87
C MET A 302 8.41 1.86 58.69
N ALA A 303 9.54 2.55 58.91
CA ALA A 303 10.53 2.83 57.87
C ALA A 303 11.10 1.55 57.24
N LYS A 304 11.34 0.50 58.04
CA LYS A 304 11.74 -0.82 57.53
C LYS A 304 10.65 -1.49 56.70
N GLN A 305 9.39 -1.36 57.08
CA GLN A 305 8.27 -1.92 56.32
C GLN A 305 8.15 -1.20 54.97
N GLU A 306 8.17 0.13 54.95
CA GLU A 306 8.14 0.94 53.73
C GLU A 306 9.30 0.59 52.78
N ASN A 307 10.53 0.46 53.31
CA ASN A 307 11.69 0.05 52.52
C ASN A 307 11.49 -1.34 51.88
N ASN A 308 10.91 -2.30 52.62
CA ASN A 308 10.59 -3.61 52.07
C ASN A 308 9.51 -3.54 50.98
N ASP A 309 8.51 -2.68 51.14
CA ASP A 309 7.45 -2.49 50.14
C ASP A 309 7.99 -1.81 48.87
N TYR A 310 8.85 -0.80 49.00
CA TYR A 310 9.58 -0.22 47.86
C TYR A 310 10.46 -1.26 47.15
N ARG A 311 11.18 -2.10 47.91
CA ARG A 311 11.99 -3.17 47.33
C ARG A 311 11.15 -4.18 46.54
N ARG A 312 9.96 -4.54 47.04
CA ARG A 312 9.00 -5.39 46.32
C ARG A 312 8.47 -4.70 45.07
N GLN A 313 8.13 -3.42 45.15
CA GLN A 313 7.66 -2.65 44.01
C GLN A 313 8.71 -2.58 42.90
N VAL A 314 9.98 -2.32 43.26
CA VAL A 314 11.11 -2.34 42.30
C VAL A 314 11.23 -3.71 41.64
N GLN A 315 11.12 -4.80 42.41
CA GLN A 315 11.17 -6.15 41.84
C GLN A 315 10.01 -6.42 40.86
N THR A 316 8.78 -6.06 41.23
CA THR A 316 7.60 -6.22 40.36
C THR A 316 7.75 -5.42 39.07
N LEU A 317 8.14 -4.15 39.14
CA LEU A 317 8.37 -3.31 37.97
C LEU A 317 9.51 -3.84 37.10
N THR A 318 10.57 -4.39 37.71
CA THR A 318 11.67 -5.03 36.96
C THR A 318 11.16 -6.24 36.17
N CYS A 319 10.38 -7.11 36.81
CA CYS A 319 9.76 -8.26 36.13
C CYS A 319 8.81 -7.83 35.01
N GLU A 320 8.04 -6.76 35.19
CA GLU A 320 7.16 -6.22 34.16
C GLU A 320 7.94 -5.66 32.97
N ILE A 321 9.02 -4.92 33.23
CA ILE A 321 9.94 -4.43 32.19
C ILE A 321 10.52 -5.61 31.39
N ASP A 322 10.99 -6.67 32.06
CA ASP A 322 11.58 -7.82 31.38
C ASP A 322 10.53 -8.62 30.60
N ALA A 323 9.30 -8.72 31.10
CA ALA A 323 8.19 -9.31 30.36
C ALA A 323 7.85 -8.51 29.10
N LEU A 324 7.77 -7.17 29.20
CA LEU A 324 7.51 -6.28 28.07
C LEU A 324 8.66 -6.27 27.04
N LYS A 325 9.92 -6.37 27.49
CA LYS A 325 11.06 -6.58 26.59
C LYS A 325 10.91 -7.88 25.82
N GLY A 326 10.56 -8.98 26.50
CA GLY A 326 10.34 -10.28 25.86
C GLY A 326 9.20 -10.26 24.85
N THR A 327 8.09 -9.56 25.12
CA THR A 327 7.00 -9.42 24.14
C THR A 327 7.43 -8.56 22.96
N ASN A 328 8.19 -7.49 23.17
CA ASN A 328 8.70 -6.64 22.10
C ASN A 328 9.66 -7.41 21.18
N GLU A 329 10.63 -8.14 21.75
CA GLU A 329 11.53 -9.00 20.97
C GLU A 329 10.78 -10.09 20.18
N SER A 330 9.67 -10.61 20.72
CA SER A 330 8.81 -11.54 19.99
C SER A 330 8.10 -10.88 18.82
N LEU A 331 7.57 -9.67 18.99
CA LEU A 331 6.89 -8.93 17.93
C LEU A 331 7.88 -8.51 16.83
N ASP A 332 9.07 -8.03 17.19
CA ASP A 332 10.14 -7.71 16.25
C ASP A 332 10.55 -8.92 15.41
N ARG A 333 10.66 -10.10 16.03
CA ARG A 333 10.94 -11.35 15.31
C ARG A 333 9.81 -11.71 14.35
N GLN A 334 8.55 -11.58 14.76
CA GLN A 334 7.40 -11.83 13.88
C GLN A 334 7.35 -10.84 12.71
N MET A 335 7.67 -9.56 12.92
CA MET A 335 7.76 -8.57 11.84
C MET A 335 8.84 -8.97 10.84
N ARG A 336 10.06 -9.28 11.30
CA ARG A 336 11.15 -9.71 10.41
C ARG A 336 10.81 -11.00 9.65
N GLU A 337 10.17 -11.97 10.29
CA GLU A 337 9.72 -13.19 9.63
C GLU A 337 8.66 -12.92 8.55
N MET A 338 7.76 -11.96 8.80
CA MET A 338 6.77 -11.53 7.81
C MET A 338 7.41 -10.77 6.64
N GLU A 339 8.32 -9.85 6.93
CA GLU A 339 9.11 -9.12 5.91
C GLU A 339 9.90 -10.09 5.03
N GLU A 340 10.58 -11.07 5.62
CA GLU A 340 11.32 -12.08 4.87
C GLU A 340 10.41 -12.93 3.98
N ARG A 341 9.24 -13.34 4.49
CA ARG A 341 8.23 -14.07 3.68
C ARG A 341 7.76 -13.23 2.49
N TYR A 342 7.46 -11.95 2.71
CA TYR A 342 7.06 -11.05 1.63
C TYR A 342 8.18 -10.81 0.62
N ASN A 343 9.44 -10.69 1.07
CA ASN A 343 10.59 -10.56 0.18
C ASN A 343 10.76 -11.80 -0.70
N VAL A 344 10.59 -13.00 -0.13
CA VAL A 344 10.61 -14.26 -0.90
C VAL A 344 9.47 -14.32 -1.90
N GLU A 345 8.24 -13.96 -1.49
CA GLU A 345 7.08 -13.91 -2.40
C GLU A 345 7.29 -12.90 -3.53
N LEU A 346 7.86 -11.73 -3.24
CA LEU A 346 8.19 -10.70 -4.22
C LEU A 346 9.27 -11.18 -5.20
N SER A 347 10.33 -11.83 -4.69
CA SER A 347 11.37 -12.44 -5.53
C SER A 347 10.77 -13.48 -6.47
N ASN A 348 9.94 -14.38 -5.95
CA ASN A 348 9.27 -15.40 -6.77
C ASN A 348 8.39 -14.76 -7.85
N ALA A 349 7.63 -13.72 -7.51
CA ALA A 349 6.81 -13.01 -8.49
C ALA A 349 7.69 -12.33 -9.55
N GLN A 350 8.80 -11.70 -9.16
CA GLN A 350 9.76 -11.10 -10.08
C GLN A 350 10.41 -12.13 -11.01
N ASP A 351 10.74 -13.31 -10.50
CA ASP A 351 11.27 -14.42 -11.30
C ASP A 351 10.22 -14.89 -12.33
N THR A 352 8.94 -15.00 -11.93
CA THR A 352 7.87 -15.37 -12.88
C THR A 352 7.63 -14.29 -13.94
N ILE A 353 7.74 -13.01 -13.60
CA ILE A 353 7.67 -11.91 -14.57
C ILE A 353 8.82 -12.03 -15.57
N SER A 354 10.04 -12.23 -15.07
CA SER A 354 11.24 -12.35 -15.90
C SER A 354 11.13 -13.54 -16.88
N GLN A 355 10.64 -14.69 -16.41
CA GLN A 355 10.37 -15.86 -17.27
C GLN A 355 9.35 -15.56 -18.38
N LEU A 356 8.25 -14.87 -18.04
CA LEU A 356 7.24 -14.49 -19.03
C LEU A 356 7.76 -13.44 -20.03
N GLU A 357 8.61 -12.51 -19.59
CA GLU A 357 9.27 -11.54 -20.47
C GLU A 357 10.22 -12.23 -21.46
N ASP A 358 10.99 -13.21 -20.98
CA ASP A 358 11.87 -14.04 -21.81
C ASP A 358 11.07 -14.84 -22.85
N ASP A 359 9.97 -15.49 -22.43
CA ASP A 359 9.07 -16.21 -23.34
C ASP A 359 8.48 -15.29 -24.42
N ILE A 360 8.06 -14.08 -24.05
CA ILE A 360 7.57 -13.08 -25.00
C ILE A 360 8.67 -12.66 -25.98
N SER A 361 9.92 -12.49 -25.51
CA SER A 361 11.05 -12.16 -26.38
C SER A 361 11.32 -13.29 -27.37
N ASN A 362 11.39 -14.53 -26.89
CA ASN A 362 11.60 -15.72 -27.72
C ASN A 362 10.53 -15.86 -28.80
N LEU A 363 9.24 -15.71 -28.45
CA LEU A 363 8.14 -15.77 -29.42
C LEU A 363 8.18 -14.64 -30.46
N LYS A 364 8.64 -13.44 -30.07
CA LYS A 364 8.85 -12.34 -31.03
C LYS A 364 9.96 -12.66 -32.02
N ASP A 365 11.06 -13.25 -31.56
CA ASP A 365 12.18 -13.66 -32.41
C ASP A 365 11.77 -14.79 -33.35
N GLU A 366 11.03 -15.79 -32.87
CA GLU A 366 10.45 -16.86 -33.70
C GLU A 366 9.50 -16.30 -34.77
N MET A 367 8.64 -15.35 -34.40
CA MET A 367 7.73 -14.69 -35.34
C MET A 367 8.50 -13.90 -36.41
N ALA A 368 9.55 -13.18 -36.02
CA ALA A 368 10.41 -12.46 -36.96
C ALA A 368 11.13 -13.42 -37.91
N HIS A 369 11.60 -14.57 -37.40
CA HIS A 369 12.22 -15.61 -38.21
C HIS A 369 11.25 -16.17 -39.25
N HIS A 370 10.03 -16.56 -38.85
CA HIS A 370 9.01 -17.04 -39.78
C HIS A 370 8.65 -15.99 -40.84
N LEU A 371 8.55 -14.71 -40.46
CA LEU A 371 8.27 -13.64 -41.42
C LEU A 371 9.38 -13.55 -42.48
N GLN A 372 10.64 -13.72 -42.09
CA GLN A 372 11.77 -13.76 -43.00
C GLN A 372 11.67 -14.98 -43.95
N GLU A 373 11.40 -16.18 -43.43
CA GLU A 373 11.21 -17.39 -44.24
C GLU A 373 10.06 -17.22 -45.26
N TYR A 374 8.95 -16.59 -44.86
CA TYR A 374 7.85 -16.28 -45.77
C TYR A 374 8.26 -15.29 -46.87
N GLN A 375 9.03 -14.26 -46.54
CA GLN A 375 9.54 -13.28 -47.50
C GLN A 375 10.49 -13.94 -48.51
N GLU A 376 11.37 -14.84 -48.04
CA GLU A 376 12.28 -15.61 -48.90
C GLU A 376 11.51 -16.53 -49.84
N LEU A 377 10.53 -17.27 -49.33
CA LEU A 377 9.67 -18.14 -50.14
C LEU A 377 8.85 -17.36 -51.18
N LEU A 378 8.32 -16.20 -50.80
CA LEU A 378 7.64 -15.29 -51.73
C LEU A 378 8.58 -14.83 -52.84
N THR A 379 9.82 -14.50 -52.50
CA THR A 379 10.85 -14.09 -53.46
C THR A 379 11.14 -15.21 -54.47
N VAL A 380 11.28 -16.46 -54.00
CA VAL A 380 11.44 -17.63 -54.88
C VAL A 380 10.21 -17.81 -55.77
N LYS A 381 9.00 -17.68 -55.24
CA LYS A 381 7.76 -17.78 -56.03
C LYS A 381 7.71 -16.73 -57.13
N LEU A 382 8.09 -15.48 -56.84
CA LEU A 382 8.13 -14.42 -57.85
C LEU A 382 9.17 -14.71 -58.93
N ALA A 383 10.34 -15.25 -58.57
CA ALA A 383 11.33 -15.69 -59.56
C ALA A 383 10.78 -16.78 -60.48
N LEU A 384 10.09 -17.78 -59.91
CA LEU A 384 9.43 -18.84 -60.69
C LEU A 384 8.32 -18.31 -61.61
N ASP A 385 7.52 -17.34 -61.17
CA ASP A 385 6.51 -16.70 -62.02
C ASP A 385 7.15 -16.01 -63.23
N VAL A 386 8.28 -15.33 -63.02
CA VAL A 386 9.06 -14.70 -64.10
C VAL A 386 9.58 -15.78 -65.05
N GLU A 387 10.17 -16.86 -64.54
CA GLU A 387 10.62 -17.99 -65.37
C GLU A 387 9.46 -18.56 -66.20
N ILE A 388 8.30 -18.83 -65.60
CA ILE A 388 7.11 -19.31 -66.31
C ILE A 388 6.66 -18.33 -67.40
N ALA A 389 6.66 -17.02 -67.11
CA ALA A 389 6.33 -16.00 -68.09
C ALA A 389 7.32 -15.99 -69.27
N THR A 390 8.62 -16.14 -68.99
CA THR A 390 9.63 -16.27 -70.05
C THR A 390 9.43 -17.54 -70.88
N TYR A 391 9.18 -18.70 -70.25
CA TYR A 391 8.90 -19.95 -70.97
C TYR A 391 7.65 -19.82 -71.85
N ARG A 392 6.59 -19.16 -71.38
CA ARG A 392 5.38 -18.87 -72.18
C ARG A 392 5.72 -18.01 -73.40
N ASN A 393 6.45 -16.91 -73.22
CA ASN A 393 6.87 -16.04 -74.33
C ASN A 393 7.72 -16.76 -75.38
N LEU A 394 8.62 -17.67 -74.96
CA LEU A 394 9.41 -18.47 -75.90
C LEU A 394 8.53 -19.46 -76.69
N LEU A 395 7.56 -20.10 -76.02
CA LEU A 395 6.63 -21.03 -76.66
C LEU A 395 5.69 -20.32 -77.64
N GLU A 396 5.15 -19.16 -77.26
CA GLU A 396 4.34 -18.30 -78.14
C GLU A 396 5.16 -17.75 -79.31
N GLY A 397 6.44 -17.42 -79.08
CA GLY A 397 7.38 -17.03 -80.13
C GLY A 397 7.66 -18.14 -81.15
N GLU A 398 7.73 -19.40 -80.72
CA GLU A 398 7.87 -20.56 -81.61
C GLU A 398 6.56 -20.91 -82.33
N GLU A 399 5.39 -20.77 -81.69
CA GLU A 399 4.09 -20.90 -82.37
C GLU A 399 3.92 -19.84 -83.47
N ASN A 400 4.38 -18.60 -83.25
CA ASN A 400 4.38 -17.54 -84.26
C ASN A 400 5.38 -17.78 -85.42
N ARG A 401 6.41 -18.63 -85.23
CA ARG A 401 7.31 -19.06 -86.31
C ARG A 401 6.76 -20.25 -87.09
N ILE A 402 6.00 -21.12 -86.43
CA ILE A 402 5.33 -22.27 -87.06
C ILE A 402 4.04 -21.82 -87.79
N SER A 403 3.40 -20.75 -87.32
CA SER A 403 2.21 -20.14 -87.88
C SER A 403 2.52 -18.76 -88.49
N MET A 404 3.24 -18.72 -89.63
CA MET A 404 2.98 -17.81 -90.77
C MET A 404 4.05 -17.95 -91.88
N PRO A 405 3.68 -17.92 -93.18
CA PRO A 405 4.53 -17.35 -94.22
C PRO A 405 4.49 -15.80 -94.15
N VAL A 406 5.64 -15.21 -93.80
CA VAL A 406 6.16 -13.82 -93.84
C VAL A 406 5.45 -12.79 -94.77
N PRO A 407 5.56 -11.45 -94.58
CA PRO A 407 5.53 -10.57 -93.38
C PRO A 407 4.44 -9.45 -93.49
N SER A 408 4.22 -8.67 -92.43
CA SER A 408 3.68 -7.30 -92.55
C SER A 408 4.33 -6.36 -91.54
N PHE A 409 4.88 -5.25 -92.06
CA PHE A 409 5.47 -4.15 -91.31
C PHE A 409 4.35 -3.32 -90.66
N GLY A 410 4.44 -3.08 -89.36
CA GLY A 410 3.55 -2.13 -88.69
C GLY A 410 3.80 -1.99 -87.19
N SER A 411 4.55 -0.94 -86.83
CA SER A 411 4.47 -0.22 -85.54
C SER A 411 4.88 -0.95 -84.26
N LEU A 412 6.14 -0.73 -83.87
CA LEU A 412 6.60 -0.80 -82.49
C LEU A 412 5.89 0.28 -81.65
N SER A 413 5.06 -0.14 -80.68
CA SER A 413 4.68 0.69 -79.53
C SER A 413 5.00 -0.09 -78.25
N LEU A 414 6.29 -0.16 -77.94
CA LEU A 414 6.80 -0.59 -76.63
C LEU A 414 6.93 0.67 -75.77
N ALA A 415 5.81 1.15 -75.25
CA ALA A 415 5.77 2.25 -74.29
C ALA A 415 4.50 2.14 -73.44
N ASP A 416 4.39 1.06 -72.67
CA ASP A 416 3.54 1.07 -71.47
C ASP A 416 3.78 -0.19 -70.64
N ALA A 417 4.68 -0.10 -69.67
CA ALA A 417 4.72 -0.90 -68.43
C ALA A 417 6.02 -0.59 -67.67
N MET A 418 6.36 0.69 -67.50
CA MET A 418 7.20 1.12 -66.39
C MET A 418 6.25 1.54 -65.28
N TYR A 419 5.81 0.57 -64.46
CA TYR A 419 5.24 0.89 -63.16
C TYR A 419 6.40 1.14 -62.21
N GLU A 420 6.73 2.41 -62.07
CA GLU A 420 7.62 2.97 -61.07
C GLU A 420 7.02 2.70 -59.68
N GLN A 421 7.53 1.68 -58.98
CA GLN A 421 7.32 1.55 -57.54
C GLN A 421 8.38 2.40 -56.83
N GLN A 422 7.94 3.60 -56.41
CA GLN A 422 8.59 4.38 -55.37
C GLN A 422 8.84 3.51 -54.13
N PRO A 423 10.07 3.45 -53.57
CA PRO A 423 10.28 2.88 -52.26
C PRO A 423 9.60 3.78 -51.23
N PHE A 424 8.66 3.23 -50.47
CA PHE A 424 8.19 3.88 -49.25
C PHE A 424 9.37 3.98 -48.29
N GLU A 425 9.95 5.17 -48.18
CA GLU A 425 10.98 5.48 -47.19
C GLU A 425 10.45 5.14 -45.80
N SER A 426 11.11 4.20 -45.13
CA SER A 426 10.96 3.97 -43.70
C SER A 426 11.33 5.25 -42.97
N ARG A 427 10.33 6.05 -42.66
CA ARG A 427 10.46 7.26 -41.84
C ARG A 427 10.82 6.83 -40.42
N THR A 428 12.11 6.61 -40.16
CA THR A 428 12.66 6.45 -38.81
C THR A 428 12.42 7.77 -38.09
N SER A 429 11.30 7.84 -37.40
CA SER A 429 10.92 8.99 -36.61
C SER A 429 11.88 9.05 -35.42
N LYS A 430 12.97 9.82 -35.56
CA LYS A 430 13.85 10.16 -34.43
C LYS A 430 12.98 10.84 -33.37
N LYS A 431 12.65 10.11 -32.31
CA LYS A 431 11.83 10.61 -31.20
C LYS A 431 12.66 11.62 -30.43
N LYS A 432 12.25 12.89 -30.48
CA LYS A 432 12.86 13.95 -29.69
C LYS A 432 12.40 13.82 -28.24
N ILE A 433 13.27 13.33 -27.37
CA ILE A 433 13.00 13.20 -25.94
C ILE A 433 13.28 14.56 -25.30
N VAL A 434 12.27 15.11 -24.62
CA VAL A 434 12.40 16.35 -23.85
C VAL A 434 12.22 15.99 -22.39
N ILE A 435 13.28 16.14 -21.61
CA ILE A 435 13.25 15.93 -20.16
C ILE A 435 12.98 17.29 -19.51
N LYS A 436 11.86 17.38 -18.79
CA LYS A 436 11.52 18.51 -17.94
C LYS A 436 11.74 18.13 -16.49
N THR A 437 12.64 18.83 -15.82
CA THR A 437 12.85 18.69 -14.38
C THR A 437 12.23 19.90 -13.70
N VAL A 438 11.31 19.66 -12.78
CA VAL A 438 10.57 20.68 -12.04
C VAL A 438 10.88 20.50 -10.56
N GLU A 439 11.52 21.49 -9.94
CA GLU A 439 11.71 21.53 -8.49
C GLU A 439 10.55 22.30 -7.85
N THR A 440 9.80 21.61 -6.98
CA THR A 440 8.72 22.20 -6.18
C THR A 440 9.08 22.12 -4.70
N SER A 441 8.87 23.23 -3.97
CA SER A 441 8.87 23.22 -2.50
C SER A 441 7.61 23.91 -2.02
N GLY A 442 6.82 23.21 -1.21
CA GLY A 442 5.60 23.75 -0.64
C GLY A 442 4.46 24.00 -1.64
N GLY A 443 4.48 23.34 -2.80
CA GLY A 443 3.43 23.45 -3.82
C GLY A 443 3.67 24.50 -4.91
N ASP A 444 4.67 25.37 -4.75
CA ASP A 444 5.07 26.35 -5.77
C ASP A 444 6.30 25.86 -6.55
N VAL A 445 6.30 26.11 -7.87
CA VAL A 445 7.40 25.74 -8.78
C VAL A 445 8.53 26.77 -8.66
N ILE A 446 9.69 26.34 -8.19
CA ILE A 446 10.84 27.21 -7.88
C ILE A 446 11.81 27.28 -9.06
N SER A 447 11.95 26.20 -9.83
CA SER A 447 12.76 26.19 -11.05
C SER A 447 12.24 25.16 -12.06
N GLU A 448 12.21 25.54 -13.34
CA GLU A 448 11.89 24.64 -14.45
C GLU A 448 13.05 24.66 -15.45
N THR A 449 13.74 23.53 -15.59
CA THR A 449 14.81 23.37 -16.58
C THR A 449 14.41 22.32 -17.61
N THR A 450 14.44 22.71 -18.89
CA THR A 450 14.10 21.82 -20.01
C THR A 450 15.37 21.48 -20.78
N GLN A 451 15.77 20.22 -20.77
CA GLN A 451 16.91 19.74 -21.55
C GLN A 451 16.40 18.94 -22.76
N LYS A 452 16.83 19.35 -23.96
CA LYS A 452 16.50 18.67 -25.21
C LYS A 452 17.70 17.83 -25.63
N ILE A 453 17.53 16.52 -25.68
CA ILE A 453 18.55 15.60 -26.17
C ILE A 453 18.10 15.19 -27.58
N GLU A 454 18.95 15.45 -28.58
CA GLU A 454 18.77 14.97 -29.95
C GLU A 454 19.73 13.80 -30.18
N ASP A 455 19.17 12.63 -30.53
CA ASP A 455 19.93 11.45 -30.98
C ASP A 455 20.23 11.50 -32.49
#